data_AF-A0A2G5ECK2-F1
#
_entry.id   AF-A0A2G5ECK2-F1
#
_cell.length_a   1.000
_cell.length_b   1.000
_cell.length_c   1.000
_cell.angle_alpha   90.00
_cell.angle_beta   90.00
_cell.angle_gamma   90.00
#
_symmetry.space_group_name_H-M   'P 1'
#
loop_
_entity.id
_entity.type
_entity.pdbx_description
1 polymer ?
#
loop_
_entity_poly.entity_id
_entity_poly.type
_entity_poly.pdbx_seq_one_letter_code
_entity_poly.pdbx_strand_id
1 'polypeptide(L)' 'MKVNSLLTAKILKFDEGALKFLKDIEGHMESNGICFKLEFSLDPNPYFKNSVLTKTYRKCGDDEDFLEPIG' A
#
# COMPACT_ATOMS: atom_id res chain seq x y z
N MET A 1 -10.29 -5.82 8.92
CA MET A 1 -9.90 -5.97 7.51
C MET A 1 -10.58 -7.18 6.90
N LYS A 2 -11.22 -7.06 5.74
CA LYS A 2 -11.61 -8.24 4.96
C LYS A 2 -10.32 -8.85 4.38
N VAL A 3 -10.15 -10.15 4.54
CA VAL A 3 -8.90 -10.84 4.19
C VAL A 3 -8.93 -11.18 2.70
N ASN A 4 -8.21 -10.40 1.88
CA ASN A 4 -7.97 -10.74 0.48
C ASN A 4 -6.84 -11.78 0.42
N SER A 5 -7.11 -12.96 -0.14
CA SER A 5 -6.18 -14.09 -0.20
C SER A 5 -4.83 -13.75 -0.85
N LEU A 6 -4.81 -12.84 -1.83
CA LEU A 6 -3.57 -12.38 -2.49
C LEU A 6 -2.72 -11.51 -1.57
N LEU A 7 -3.36 -10.72 -0.70
CA LEU A 7 -2.65 -9.87 0.27
C LEU A 7 -2.13 -10.68 1.46
N THR A 8 -2.89 -11.70 1.90
CA THR A 8 -2.46 -12.58 2.99
C THR A 8 -1.16 -13.30 2.69
N ALA A 9 -0.94 -13.70 1.43
CA ALA A 9 0.29 -14.36 1.01
C ALA A 9 1.53 -13.45 1.09
N LYS A 10 1.34 -12.13 1.13
CA LYS A 10 2.43 -11.14 1.19
C LYS A 10 2.70 -10.60 2.60
N ILE A 11 1.82 -10.87 3.57
CA ILE A 11 1.98 -10.46 4.96
C ILE A 11 2.75 -11.56 5.69
N LEU A 12 3.97 -11.26 6.10
CA LEU A 12 4.77 -12.16 6.93
C LEU A 12 4.38 -11.99 8.40
N LYS A 13 4.68 -13.00 9.22
CA LYS A 13 4.41 -12.98 10.67
C LYS A 13 5.00 -11.76 11.38
N PHE A 14 6.13 -11.25 10.90
CA PHE A 14 6.78 -10.07 11.47
C PHE A 14 6.04 -8.77 11.18
N ASP A 15 5.26 -8.73 10.09
CA ASP A 15 4.49 -7.56 9.68
C ASP A 15 3.22 -7.38 10.53
N GLU A 16 2.69 -8.47 11.09
CA GLU A 16 1.47 -8.46 11.91
C GLU A 16 1.54 -7.46 13.09
N GLY A 17 2.73 -7.27 13.67
CA GLY A 17 2.93 -6.33 14.76
C GLY A 17 2.72 -4.88 14.33
N ALA A 18 3.28 -4.51 13.18
CA ALA A 18 3.19 -3.15 12.65
C ALA A 18 1.81 -2.87 12.04
N LEU A 19 1.19 -3.86 11.41
CA LEU A 19 -0.14 -3.73 10.81
C LEU A 19 -1.26 -3.45 11.83
N LYS A 20 -1.04 -3.72 13.12
CA LYS A 20 -1.99 -3.32 14.19
C LYS A 20 -2.13 -1.81 14.33
N PHE A 21 -1.12 -1.05 13.91
CA PHE A 21 -1.11 0.41 13.95
C PHE A 21 -1.62 1.03 12.66
N LEU A 22 -1.94 0.22 11.64
CA LEU A 22 -2.48 0.71 10.39
C LEU A 22 -3.92 1.17 10.62
N LYS A 23 -4.10 2.49 10.56
CA LYS A 23 -5.37 3.16 10.79
C LYS A 23 -6.21 3.22 9.53
N ASP A 24 -5.59 3.59 8.41
CA ASP A 24 -6.29 3.76 7.14
C ASP A 24 -5.40 3.45 5.94
N ILE A 25 -6.03 3.11 4.82
CA ILE A 25 -5.40 3.01 3.51
C ILE A 25 -6.22 3.81 2.52
N GLU A 26 -5.63 4.88 2.00
CA GLU A 26 -6.24 5.70 0.96
C GLU A 26 -5.57 5.43 -0.39
N GLY A 27 -6.37 5.38 -1.45
CA GLY A 27 -5.91 5.21 -2.82
C GLY A 27 -6.29 6.43 -3.65
N HIS A 28 -5.30 7.04 -4.29
CA HIS A 28 -5.49 8.19 -5.16
C HIS A 28 -5.03 7.85 -6.56
N MET A 29 -5.92 8.00 -7.53
CA MET A 29 -5.52 8.01 -8.94
C MET A 29 -4.97 9.39 -9.26
N GLU A 30 -3.79 9.44 -9.86
CA GLU A 30 -3.22 10.69 -10.33
C GLU A 30 -4.02 11.21 -11.52
N SER A 31 -4.04 12.53 -11.71
CA SER A 31 -4.84 13.19 -12.76
C SER A 31 -4.56 12.69 -14.19
N ASN A 32 -3.39 12.10 -14.42
CA ASN A 32 -3.01 11.52 -15.69
C ASN A 32 -3.63 10.13 -15.95
N GLY A 33 -4.27 9.50 -14.96
CA GLY A 33 -4.88 8.17 -15.06
C GLY A 33 -3.89 7.01 -15.23
N ILE A 34 -2.58 7.28 -15.25
CA ILE A 34 -1.52 6.32 -15.52
C ILE A 34 -0.81 5.92 -14.22
N CYS A 35 -0.81 6.80 -13.23
CA CYS A 35 -0.24 6.52 -11.93
C CYS A 35 -1.35 6.46 -10.88
N PHE A 36 -1.16 5.60 -9.88
CA PHE A 36 -1.94 5.69 -8.65
C PHE A 36 -1.02 5.55 -7.45
N LYS A 37 -1.45 6.12 -6.34
CA LYS A 37 -0.70 6.20 -5.10
C LYS A 37 -1.54 5.61 -3.98
N LEU A 38 -0.93 4.72 -3.20
CA LEU A 38 -1.47 4.21 -1.96
C LEU A 38 -0.79 4.89 -0.79
N GLU A 39 -1.57 5.39 0.16
CA GLU A 39 -1.09 5.98 1.41
C GLU A 39 -1.60 5.15 2.59
N PHE A 40 -0.66 4.68 3.41
CA PHE A 40 -0.91 3.85 4.57
C PHE A 40 -0.69 4.71 5.81
N SER A 41 -1.79 5.12 6.44
CA SER A 41 -1.76 5.97 7.64
C SER A 41 -1.61 5.10 8.88
N LEU A 42 -0.60 5.40 9.69
CA LEU A 42 -0.20 4.64 10.86
C LEU A 42 -0.32 5.51 12.12
N ASP A 43 -0.84 4.93 13.20
CA ASP A 43 -0.69 5.51 14.54
C ASP A 43 0.79 5.46 14.97
N PRO A 44 1.21 6.32 15.93
CA PRO A 44 2.56 6.25 16.50
C PRO A 44 2.88 4.83 17.01
N ASN A 45 3.99 4.27 16.54
CA ASN A 45 4.31 2.86 16.75
C ASN A 45 5.83 2.63 16.87
N PRO A 46 6.28 1.50 17.43
CA PRO A 46 7.71 1.24 17.64
C PRO A 46 8.46 0.80 16.38
N TYR A 47 7.77 0.57 15.25
CA TYR A 47 8.36 0.03 14.03
C TYR A 47 8.79 1.12 13.05
N PHE A 48 7.96 2.16 12.91
CA PHE A 48 8.17 3.25 11.96
C PHE A 48 8.10 4.59 12.65
N LYS A 49 9.00 5.50 12.27
CA LYS A 49 8.89 6.92 12.65
C LYS A 49 7.85 7.66 11.82
N ASN A 50 7.58 7.18 10.62
CA ASN A 50 6.64 7.78 9.67
C ASN A 50 5.20 7.47 10.09
N SER A 51 4.37 8.51 10.10
CA SER A 51 2.91 8.38 10.27
C SER A 51 2.19 7.99 8.97
N VAL A 52 2.84 8.16 7.81
CA VAL A 52 2.31 7.76 6.50
C VAL A 52 3.41 7.05 5.72
N LEU A 53 3.11 5.85 5.22
CA LEU A 53 3.91 5.18 4.19
C LEU A 53 3.21 5.33 2.85
N THR A 54 3.98 5.55 1.78
CA THR A 54 3.44 5.79 0.45
C THR A 54 4.01 4.79 -0.53
N LYS A 55 3.14 4.24 -1.39
CA LYS A 55 3.56 3.41 -2.52
C LYS A 55 2.90 3.91 -3.79
N THR A 56 3.71 4.33 -4.76
CA THR A 56 3.24 4.80 -6.05
C THR A 56 3.42 3.70 -7.08
N TYR A 57 2.43 3.50 -7.94
CA TYR A 57 2.44 2.53 -9.01
C TYR A 57 2.17 3.22 -10.34
N ARG A 58 2.78 2.71 -11.40
CA ARG A 58 2.47 3.04 -12.79
C ARG A 58 1.72 1.88 -13.43
N LYS A 59 0.63 2.17 -14.13
CA LYS A 59 0.00 1.26 -15.08
C LYS A 59 0.91 1.16 -16.31
N CYS A 60 1.47 -0.01 -16.56
CA CYS A 60 2.38 -0.22 -17.69
C CYS A 60 1.60 -0.85 -18.85
N GLY A 61 1.32 -0.07 -19.91
CA GLY A 61 0.69 -0.56 -21.14
C GLY A 61 -0.82 -0.87 -21.05
N ASP A 62 -1.34 -1.45 -22.14
CA ASP A 62 -2.76 -1.85 -22.28
C ASP A 62 -3.13 -3.09 -21.45
N ASP A 63 -2.13 -3.80 -20.90
CA ASP A 63 -2.34 -4.90 -19.97
C ASP A 63 -2.69 -4.35 -18.59
N GLU A 64 -3.99 -4.23 -18.33
CA GLU A 64 -4.58 -3.72 -17.08
C GLU A 64 -4.08 -4.39 -15.79
N ASP A 65 -3.48 -5.58 -15.92
CA ASP A 65 -3.04 -6.40 -14.79
C ASP A 65 -1.59 -6.15 -14.34
N PHE A 66 -0.79 -5.38 -15.09
CA PHE A 66 0.62 -5.16 -14.75
C PHE A 66 0.89 -3.76 -14.17
N LEU A 67 1.25 -3.75 -12.89
CA LEU A 67 1.59 -2.54 -12.14
C LEU A 67 3.05 -2.54 -11.73
N GLU A 68 3.78 -1.51 -12.13
CA GLU A 68 5.17 -1.33 -11.73
C GLU A 68 5.26 -0.33 -10.57
N PRO A 69 5.88 -0.71 -9.44
CA PRO A 69 6.14 0.24 -8.37
C PRO A 69 7.15 1.30 -8.83
N ILE A 70 6.81 2.57 -8.61
CA ILE A 70 7.70 3.71 -8.83
C ILE A 70 8.35 4.05 -7.49
N GLY A 71 9.65 3.79 -7.37
CA GLY A 71 10.43 4.06 -6.15
C GLY A 71 11.07 2.82 -5.55
#